data_AF-W7K3Z9-F1
#
_entry.id   AF-W7K3Z9-F1
#
_cell.length_a   1.000
_cell.length_b   1.000
_cell.length_c   1.000
_cell.angle_alpha   90.00
_cell.angle_beta   90.00
_cell.angle_gamma   90.00
#
_symmetry.space_group_name_H-M   'P 1'
#
loop_
_entity.id
_entity.type
_entity.pdbx_description
1 polymer ?
#
loop_
_entity_poly.entity_id
_entity_poly.type
_entity_poly.pdbx_seq_one_letter_code
_entity_poly.pdbx_strand_id
1 'polypeptide(L)'
;MLTNLSKKRFYFSLPCSRDLKNIVKLPLLEREDKYKIINIWKEKYKDNKYVISDYMDINKYEVIKNNCKNNSHFIIPFKNNNGYITYYTQFIDSKLIFVTSLEYYNKHKSNSTPFITLHFFDEFKNKEIILSKIHIINPAISKYQAIKIYNNILSFYYDTNYFQYVKKFNNDSRNFNYDKFFGKFKEIF
;
A
#
# COMPACT_ATOMS: atom_id res chain seq x y z
N MET A 1 -2.53 25.40 23.14
CA MET A 1 -1.76 25.67 21.91
C MET A 1 -1.94 24.48 20.97
N LEU A 2 -2.91 24.57 20.04
CA LEU A 2 -3.27 23.46 19.16
C LEU A 2 -2.18 23.28 18.10
N THR A 3 -1.47 22.14 18.16
CA THR A 3 -0.47 21.77 17.16
C THR A 3 -1.16 21.53 15.82
N ASN A 4 -0.99 22.49 14.91
CA ASN A 4 -1.42 22.40 13.53
C ASN A 4 -0.56 21.33 12.84
N LEU A 5 -1.06 20.08 12.78
CA LEU A 5 -0.43 19.01 12.01
C LEU A 5 -0.38 19.47 10.55
N SER A 6 0.82 19.80 10.09
CA SER A 6 1.08 20.21 8.71
C SER A 6 0.46 19.19 7.74
N LYS A 7 -0.62 19.55 7.07
CA LYS A 7 -1.12 18.77 5.93
C LYS A 7 0.01 18.76 4.89
N LYS A 8 0.74 17.64 4.77
CA LYS A 8 1.71 17.44 3.69
C LYS A 8 0.99 17.74 2.38
N ARG A 9 1.38 18.81 1.71
CA ARG A 9 0.75 19.26 0.48
C ARG A 9 1.33 18.40 -0.64
N PHE A 10 0.52 17.48 -1.17
CA PHE A 10 0.91 16.66 -2.30
C PHE A 10 0.87 17.50 -3.59
N TYR A 11 1.78 17.23 -4.52
CA TYR A 11 1.72 17.77 -5.89
C TYR A 11 0.57 17.18 -6.72
N PHE A 12 -0.10 16.15 -6.20
CA PHE A 12 -1.22 15.44 -6.79
C PHE A 12 -2.36 15.37 -5.78
N SER A 13 -3.61 15.55 -6.22
CA SER A 13 -4.79 15.35 -5.37
C SER A 13 -5.05 13.86 -5.18
N LEU A 14 -5.16 13.41 -3.93
CA LEU A 14 -5.50 12.01 -3.66
C LEU A 14 -6.89 11.68 -4.24
N PRO A 15 -7.04 10.53 -4.92
CA PRO A 15 -8.31 10.14 -5.53
C PRO A 15 -9.34 9.69 -4.49
N CYS A 16 -8.93 9.54 -3.23
CA CYS A 16 -9.77 9.08 -2.14
C CYS A 16 -9.50 9.90 -0.87
N SER A 17 -10.57 10.13 -0.09
CA SER A 17 -10.44 10.65 1.26
C SER A 17 -9.57 9.74 2.12
N ARG A 18 -8.84 10.34 3.05
CA ARG A 18 -8.03 9.65 4.06
C ARG A 18 -8.87 9.19 5.25
N ASP A 19 -10.07 9.74 5.45
CA ASP A 19 -10.95 9.41 6.58
C ASP A 19 -12.11 8.52 6.11
N LEU A 20 -12.33 7.39 6.79
CA LEU A 20 -13.35 6.42 6.40
C LEU A 20 -14.77 7.00 6.44
N LYS A 21 -15.04 7.91 7.39
CA LYS A 21 -16.34 8.61 7.53
C LYS A 21 -16.78 9.38 6.28
N ASN A 22 -15.84 9.76 5.41
CA ASN A 22 -16.13 10.46 4.16
C ASN A 22 -16.42 9.49 3.00
N ILE A 23 -16.31 8.19 3.23
CA ILE A 23 -16.44 7.12 2.23
C ILE A 23 -17.67 6.26 2.50
N VAL A 24 -18.00 6.06 3.78
CA VAL A 24 -19.09 5.22 4.26
C VAL A 24 -19.86 5.91 5.39
N LYS A 25 -21.08 5.45 5.68
CA LYS A 25 -21.84 5.89 6.85
C LYS A 25 -21.31 5.17 8.10
N LEU A 26 -20.25 5.74 8.70
CA LEU A 26 -19.52 5.13 9.81
C LEU A 26 -20.43 4.67 10.98
N PRO A 27 -21.40 5.48 11.47
CA PRO A 27 -22.27 5.05 12.58
C PRO A 27 -23.17 3.86 12.27
N LEU A 28 -23.47 3.60 10.99
CA LEU A 28 -24.23 2.42 10.59
C LEU A 28 -23.33 1.18 10.63
N LEU A 29 -22.14 1.27 10.06
CA LEU A 29 -21.18 0.16 10.03
C LEU A 29 -20.67 -0.23 11.42
N GLU A 30 -20.52 0.72 12.34
CA GLU A 30 -20.06 0.44 13.72
C GLU A 30 -21.00 -0.52 14.49
N ARG A 31 -22.29 -0.54 14.13
CA ARG A 31 -23.32 -1.41 14.71
C ARG A 31 -23.27 -2.83 14.17
N GLU A 32 -22.65 -3.03 13.01
CA GLU A 32 -22.55 -4.32 12.34
C GLU A 32 -21.40 -5.17 12.92
N ASP A 33 -21.49 -6.48 12.71
CA ASP A 33 -20.41 -7.40 13.04
C ASP A 33 -19.25 -7.35 12.01
N LYS A 34 -18.13 -7.96 12.37
CA LYS A 34 -16.90 -8.03 11.56
C LYS A 34 -17.16 -8.52 10.13
N TYR A 35 -17.92 -9.61 9.97
CA TYR A 35 -18.17 -10.21 8.66
C TYR A 35 -19.05 -9.33 7.80
N LYS A 36 -20.08 -8.73 8.40
CA LYS A 36 -20.98 -7.82 7.69
C LYS A 36 -20.28 -6.55 7.22
N ILE A 37 -19.40 -5.96 8.05
CA ILE A 37 -18.57 -4.80 7.66
C ILE A 37 -17.70 -5.16 6.45
N ILE A 38 -16.99 -6.29 6.50
CA ILE A 38 -16.14 -6.75 5.39
C ILE A 38 -16.96 -6.94 4.12
N ASN A 39 -18.14 -7.56 4.23
CA ASN A 39 -19.00 -7.80 3.07
C ASN A 39 -19.49 -6.49 2.44
N ILE A 40 -19.97 -5.54 3.24
CA ILE A 40 -20.40 -4.22 2.75
C ILE A 40 -19.22 -3.49 2.08
N TRP A 41 -18.03 -3.56 2.67
CA TRP A 41 -16.82 -2.94 2.12
C TRP A 41 -16.41 -3.54 0.76
N LYS A 42 -16.50 -4.86 0.62
CA LYS A 42 -16.21 -5.56 -0.65
C LYS A 42 -17.26 -5.25 -1.72
N GLU A 43 -18.54 -5.39 -1.39
CA GLU A 43 -19.63 -5.15 -2.35
C GLU A 43 -19.66 -3.71 -2.86
N LYS A 44 -19.30 -2.71 -2.05
CA LYS A 44 -19.23 -1.29 -2.46
C LYS A 44 -18.36 -1.05 -3.70
N TYR A 45 -17.32 -1.86 -3.93
CA TYR A 45 -16.35 -1.66 -5.01
C TYR A 45 -16.24 -2.83 -5.99
N LYS A 46 -17.12 -3.82 -5.88
CA LYS A 46 -17.10 -5.05 -6.69
C LYS A 46 -16.99 -4.78 -8.20
N ASP A 47 -17.85 -3.89 -8.70
CA ASP A 47 -17.93 -3.57 -10.12
C ASP A 47 -17.01 -2.40 -10.54
N ASN A 48 -16.28 -1.80 -9.61
CA ASN A 48 -15.41 -0.67 -9.92
C ASN A 48 -14.12 -1.15 -10.59
N LYS A 49 -13.85 -0.75 -11.83
CA LYS A 49 -12.66 -1.18 -12.60
C LYS A 49 -11.32 -0.76 -11.98
N TYR A 50 -11.27 0.35 -11.25
CA TYR A 50 -10.03 0.97 -10.77
C TYR A 50 -9.85 0.89 -9.25
N VAL A 51 -10.78 0.27 -8.54
CA VAL A 51 -10.71 0.12 -7.09
C VAL A 51 -10.74 -1.35 -6.72
N ILE A 52 -9.88 -1.72 -5.77
CA ILE A 52 -9.98 -2.98 -5.04
C ILE A 52 -10.18 -2.64 -3.57
N SER A 53 -11.22 -3.20 -2.96
CA SER A 53 -11.40 -3.23 -1.51
C SER A 53 -10.92 -4.56 -0.97
N ASP A 54 -10.15 -4.48 0.11
CA ASP A 54 -9.70 -5.65 0.86
C ASP A 54 -9.66 -5.33 2.36
N TYR A 55 -9.21 -6.26 3.17
CA TYR A 55 -9.05 -6.07 4.62
C TYR A 55 -7.86 -6.88 5.15
N MET A 56 -7.42 -6.56 6.37
CA MET A 56 -6.46 -7.37 7.09
C MET A 56 -6.73 -7.36 8.59
N ASP A 57 -6.11 -8.31 9.28
CA ASP A 57 -6.13 -8.39 10.73
C ASP A 57 -5.31 -7.25 11.37
N ILE A 58 -5.75 -6.80 12.55
CA ILE A 58 -5.11 -5.71 13.29
C ILE A 58 -3.64 -6.03 13.64
N ASN A 59 -3.32 -7.28 13.97
CA ASN A 59 -1.96 -7.67 14.36
C ASN A 59 -1.00 -7.52 13.18
N LYS A 60 -1.43 -7.97 11.99
CA LYS A 60 -0.66 -7.79 10.76
C LYS A 60 -0.42 -6.33 10.45
N TYR A 61 -1.44 -5.48 10.62
CA TYR A 61 -1.32 -4.05 10.39
C TYR A 61 -0.36 -3.37 11.37
N GLU A 62 -0.42 -3.66 12.67
CA GLU A 62 0.46 -3.02 13.65
C GLU A 62 1.93 -3.39 13.42
N VAL A 63 2.23 -4.61 12.98
CA VAL A 63 3.59 -5.00 12.55
C VAL A 63 4.05 -4.14 11.36
N ILE A 64 3.24 -4.06 10.30
CA ILE A 64 3.56 -3.27 9.09
C ILE A 64 3.74 -1.79 9.45
N LYS A 65 2.84 -1.24 10.26
CA LYS A 65 2.84 0.14 10.75
C LYS A 65 4.09 0.44 11.57
N ASN A 66 4.57 -0.49 12.38
CA ASN A 66 5.82 -0.30 13.11
C ASN A 66 7.03 -0.37 12.18
N ASN A 67 7.05 -1.37 11.29
CA ASN A 67 8.13 -1.61 10.36
C ASN A 67 8.32 -0.45 9.37
N CYS A 68 7.26 0.20 8.92
CA CYS A 68 7.36 1.29 7.95
C CYS A 68 7.87 2.63 8.54
N LYS A 69 7.90 2.82 9.87
CA LYS A 69 8.28 4.10 10.50
C LYS A 69 9.64 4.62 10.05
N ASN A 70 10.64 3.74 10.03
CA ASN A 70 12.02 4.05 9.61
C ASN A 70 12.40 3.34 8.31
N ASN A 71 11.44 2.72 7.63
CA ASN A 71 11.68 1.93 6.43
C ASN A 71 10.58 2.21 5.41
N SER A 72 10.46 3.45 4.98
CA SER A 72 9.33 3.90 4.16
C SER A 72 9.44 3.53 2.69
N HIS A 73 10.60 3.09 2.22
CA HIS A 73 10.86 2.88 0.80
C HIS A 73 11.13 1.43 0.47
N PHE A 74 10.64 0.95 -0.67
CA PHE A 74 11.07 -0.35 -1.17
C PHE A 74 10.88 -0.47 -2.68
N ILE A 75 11.31 -1.61 -3.22
CA ILE A 75 11.12 -1.95 -4.62
C ILE A 75 10.50 -3.35 -4.74
N ILE A 76 9.55 -3.49 -5.65
CA ILE A 76 8.83 -4.73 -5.93
C ILE A 76 8.92 -5.00 -7.42
N PRO A 77 9.76 -5.96 -7.85
CA PRO A 77 9.72 -6.51 -9.19
C PRO A 77 8.35 -7.17 -9.45
N PHE A 78 7.89 -7.07 -10.69
CA PHE A 78 6.67 -7.69 -11.16
C PHE A 78 6.91 -8.25 -12.55
N LYS A 79 6.63 -9.54 -12.74
CA LYS A 79 6.77 -10.21 -14.03
C LYS A 79 5.68 -9.77 -15.01
N ASN A 80 6.08 -9.22 -16.15
CA ASN A 80 5.19 -8.95 -17.27
C ASN A 80 5.53 -9.85 -18.47
N ASN A 81 4.83 -9.69 -19.59
CA ASN A 81 5.06 -10.48 -20.80
C ASN A 81 6.45 -10.25 -21.43
N ASN A 82 7.07 -9.10 -21.17
CA ASN A 82 8.30 -8.64 -21.81
C ASN A 82 9.50 -8.62 -20.83
N GLY A 83 9.41 -9.34 -19.70
CA GLY A 83 10.42 -9.33 -18.64
C GLY A 83 9.85 -8.89 -17.29
N TYR A 84 10.53 -7.95 -16.63
CA TYR A 84 10.15 -7.47 -15.31
C TYR A 84 10.06 -5.95 -15.28
N ILE A 85 9.02 -5.44 -14.63
CA ILE A 85 8.93 -4.02 -14.26
C ILE A 85 9.14 -3.94 -12.76
N THR A 86 10.06 -3.09 -12.33
CA THR A 86 10.27 -2.80 -10.91
C THR A 86 9.42 -1.62 -10.50
N TYR A 87 8.56 -1.82 -9.51
CA TYR A 87 7.79 -0.76 -8.87
C TYR A 87 8.53 -0.23 -7.66
N TYR A 88 8.55 1.09 -7.52
CA TYR A 88 8.99 1.76 -6.32
C TYR A 88 7.79 2.03 -5.41
N THR A 89 7.95 1.73 -4.12
CA THR A 89 6.91 1.88 -3.11
C THR A 89 7.38 2.86 -2.04
N GLN A 90 6.46 3.72 -1.59
CA GLN A 90 6.72 4.72 -0.58
C GLN A 90 5.55 4.82 0.40
N PHE A 91 5.78 4.45 1.65
CA PHE A 91 4.90 4.83 2.76
C PHE A 91 5.03 6.35 2.97
N ILE A 92 3.93 7.06 2.72
CA ILE A 92 3.82 8.50 3.01
C ILE A 92 3.62 8.73 4.51
N ASP A 93 2.88 7.80 5.11
CA ASP A 93 2.67 7.55 6.53
C ASP A 93 2.19 6.09 6.69
N SER A 94 1.84 5.65 7.90
CA SER A 94 1.41 4.25 8.15
C SER A 94 0.07 3.85 7.54
N LYS A 95 -0.68 4.80 6.94
CA LYS A 95 -2.01 4.58 6.37
C LYS A 95 -2.07 4.84 4.86
N LEU A 96 -0.99 5.32 4.25
CA LEU A 96 -0.94 5.63 2.82
C LEU A 96 0.38 5.22 2.18
N ILE A 97 0.28 4.44 1.11
CA ILE A 97 1.41 4.03 0.29
C ILE A 97 1.21 4.51 -1.15
N PHE A 98 2.25 5.10 -1.71
CA PHE A 98 2.36 5.39 -3.14
C PHE A 98 3.17 4.31 -3.82
N VAL A 99 2.69 3.88 -4.99
CA VAL A 99 3.40 2.94 -5.86
C VAL A 99 3.48 3.55 -7.24
N THR A 100 4.68 3.58 -7.82
CA THR A 100 4.91 4.03 -9.19
C THR A 100 6.00 3.16 -9.83
N SER A 101 6.16 3.16 -11.15
CA SER A 101 7.29 2.41 -11.74
C SER A 101 8.61 3.08 -11.36
N LEU A 102 9.66 2.30 -11.11
CA LEU A 102 10.96 2.83 -10.72
C LEU A 102 11.56 3.71 -11.84
N GLU A 103 11.33 3.34 -13.10
CA GLU A 103 11.71 4.14 -14.27
C GLU A 103 11.03 5.52 -14.25
N TYR A 104 9.71 5.54 -14.05
CA TYR A 104 8.94 6.78 -14.01
C TYR A 104 9.34 7.65 -12.82
N TYR A 105 9.57 7.05 -11.66
CA TYR A 105 10.13 7.73 -10.49
C TYR A 105 11.50 8.32 -10.78
N ASN A 106 12.39 7.60 -11.45
CA ASN A 106 13.72 8.12 -11.77
C ASN A 106 13.67 9.32 -12.73
N LYS A 107 12.73 9.32 -13.67
CA LYS A 107 12.54 10.43 -14.61
C LYS A 107 11.94 11.69 -13.96
N HIS A 108 11.01 11.54 -13.01
CA HIS A 108 10.23 12.67 -12.46
C HIS A 108 10.54 13.00 -10.99
N LYS A 109 11.24 12.12 -10.28
CA LYS A 109 11.60 12.23 -8.86
C LYS A 109 10.42 12.69 -8.00
N SER A 110 10.54 13.80 -7.27
CA SER A 110 9.49 14.33 -6.40
C SER A 110 8.19 14.68 -7.11
N ASN A 111 8.23 14.88 -8.43
CA ASN A 111 7.05 15.20 -9.25
C ASN A 111 6.36 13.96 -9.81
N SER A 112 6.84 12.75 -9.50
CA SER A 112 6.20 11.52 -9.97
C SER A 112 4.81 11.35 -9.36
N THR A 113 3.80 11.11 -10.20
CA THR A 113 2.49 10.68 -9.75
C THR A 113 2.48 9.18 -9.44
N PRO A 114 1.72 8.74 -8.42
CA PRO A 114 1.53 7.33 -8.15
C PRO A 114 0.70 6.66 -9.24
N PHE A 115 1.08 5.44 -9.62
CA PHE A 115 0.28 4.58 -10.47
C PHE A 115 -0.82 3.88 -9.65
N ILE A 116 -0.52 3.59 -8.38
CA ILE A 116 -1.44 3.01 -7.41
C ILE A 116 -1.29 3.76 -6.09
N THR A 117 -2.41 3.97 -5.39
CA THR A 117 -2.42 4.37 -3.98
C THR A 117 -3.03 3.25 -3.14
N LEU A 118 -2.43 2.97 -1.98
CA LEU A 118 -2.91 2.00 -1.01
C LEU A 118 -3.28 2.74 0.27
N HIS A 119 -4.51 2.61 0.72
CA HIS A 119 -5.03 3.26 1.92
C HIS A 119 -5.41 2.21 2.96
N PHE A 120 -5.09 2.49 4.22
CA PHE A 120 -5.56 1.71 5.38
C PHE A 120 -6.47 2.55 6.27
N PHE A 121 -7.54 1.92 6.74
CA PHE A 121 -8.57 2.50 7.60
C PHE A 121 -8.67 1.65 8.88
N ASP A 122 -8.37 2.26 10.02
CA ASP A 122 -8.23 1.61 11.33
C ASP A 122 -9.37 1.92 12.30
N GLU A 123 -10.44 2.55 11.81
CA GLU A 123 -11.62 2.94 12.58
C GLU A 123 -12.31 1.73 13.24
N PHE A 124 -12.17 0.52 12.66
CA PHE A 124 -12.75 -0.71 13.17
C PHE A 124 -11.75 -1.65 13.85
N LYS A 125 -10.61 -1.12 14.32
CA LYS A 125 -9.58 -1.92 15.02
C LYS A 125 -10.10 -2.64 16.28
N ASN A 126 -11.11 -2.08 16.95
CA ASN A 126 -11.78 -2.70 18.09
C ASN A 126 -12.56 -3.98 17.73
N LYS A 127 -12.84 -4.18 16.44
CA LYS A 127 -13.38 -5.41 15.88
C LYS A 127 -12.30 -6.22 15.14
N GLU A 128 -11.03 -5.97 15.44
CA GLU A 128 -9.86 -6.67 14.87
C GLU A 128 -9.82 -6.65 13.34
N ILE A 129 -10.25 -5.55 12.73
CA ILE A 129 -10.19 -5.37 11.28
C ILE A 129 -9.62 -4.02 10.90
N ILE A 130 -8.79 -4.06 9.86
CA ILE A 130 -8.29 -2.90 9.14
C ILE A 130 -8.81 -3.02 7.72
N LEU A 131 -9.60 -2.03 7.27
CA LEU A 131 -10.05 -2.00 5.89
C LEU A 131 -8.93 -1.40 5.03
N SER A 132 -8.76 -1.95 3.84
CA SER A 132 -7.78 -1.46 2.88
C SER A 132 -8.44 -1.14 1.54
N LYS A 133 -7.95 -0.09 0.88
CA LYS A 133 -8.37 0.31 -0.45
C LYS A 133 -7.16 0.49 -1.36
N ILE A 134 -7.16 -0.21 -2.47
CA ILE A 134 -6.21 -0.02 -3.56
C ILE A 134 -6.92 0.79 -4.64
N HIS A 135 -6.34 1.91 -5.05
CA HIS A 135 -6.85 2.73 -6.15
C HIS A 135 -5.82 2.77 -7.28
N ILE A 136 -6.20 2.25 -8.44
CA ILE A 136 -5.43 2.33 -9.67
C ILE A 136 -5.66 3.71 -10.27
N ILE A 137 -4.59 4.48 -10.40
CA ILE A 137 -4.61 5.83 -10.97
C ILE A 137 -4.13 5.78 -12.42
N ASN A 138 -3.07 5.00 -12.69
CA ASN A 138 -2.58 4.79 -14.04
C ASN A 138 -3.30 3.58 -14.66
N PRO A 139 -4.09 3.74 -15.73
CA PRO A 139 -4.85 2.66 -16.36
C PRO A 139 -3.97 1.60 -17.05
N ALA A 140 -2.66 1.83 -17.17
CA ALA A 140 -1.70 0.81 -17.60
C ALA A 140 -1.53 -0.33 -16.58
N ILE A 141 -2.04 -0.17 -15.35
CA ILE A 141 -2.04 -1.20 -14.31
C ILE A 141 -3.38 -1.93 -14.27
N SER A 142 -3.35 -3.26 -14.38
CA SER A 142 -4.54 -4.09 -14.19
C SER A 142 -4.84 -4.36 -12.71
N LYS A 143 -6.08 -4.76 -12.40
CA LYS A 143 -6.45 -5.20 -11.03
C LYS A 143 -5.56 -6.32 -10.51
N TYR A 144 -5.24 -7.29 -11.37
CA TYR A 144 -4.36 -8.41 -11.01
C TYR A 144 -2.97 -7.92 -10.59
N GLN A 145 -2.36 -7.02 -11.38
CA GLN A 145 -1.07 -6.41 -11.06
C GLN A 145 -1.13 -5.67 -9.72
N ALA A 146 -2.15 -4.84 -9.53
CA ALA A 146 -2.32 -4.07 -8.31
C ALA A 146 -2.46 -4.95 -7.06
N ILE A 147 -3.22 -6.05 -7.14
CA ILE A 147 -3.38 -7.02 -6.05
C ILE A 147 -2.06 -7.73 -5.74
N LYS A 148 -1.31 -8.16 -6.77
CA LYS A 148 -0.02 -8.82 -6.58
C LYS A 148 1.00 -7.89 -5.94
N ILE A 149 1.10 -6.64 -6.41
CA ILE A 149 1.98 -5.63 -5.83
C ILE A 149 1.57 -5.35 -4.37
N TYR A 150 0.28 -5.19 -4.10
CA TYR A 150 -0.25 -5.00 -2.75
C TYR A 150 0.16 -6.15 -1.82
N ASN A 151 -0.08 -7.39 -2.23
CA ASN A 151 0.26 -8.57 -1.44
C ASN A 151 1.77 -8.68 -1.19
N ASN A 152 2.60 -8.41 -2.19
CA ASN A 152 4.05 -8.39 -2.02
C ASN A 152 4.48 -7.32 -1.02
N ILE A 153 3.96 -6.09 -1.12
CA ILE A 153 4.24 -5.03 -0.13
C ILE A 153 3.88 -5.51 1.29
N LEU A 154 2.69 -6.07 1.48
CA LEU A 154 2.29 -6.55 2.81
C LEU A 154 3.22 -7.65 3.31
N SER A 155 3.57 -8.63 2.47
CA SER A 155 4.45 -9.74 2.85
C SER A 155 5.85 -9.25 3.24
N PHE A 156 6.42 -8.33 2.46
CA PHE A 156 7.76 -7.77 2.73
C PHE A 156 7.82 -6.95 4.01
N TYR A 157 6.72 -6.30 4.40
CA TYR A 157 6.67 -5.51 5.63
C TYR A 157 6.17 -6.29 6.85
N TYR A 158 5.57 -7.47 6.66
CA TYR A 158 5.04 -8.31 7.73
C TYR A 158 5.97 -9.46 8.12
N ASP A 159 6.46 -10.22 7.13
CA ASP A 159 7.29 -11.39 7.40
C ASP A 159 8.72 -10.96 7.78
N THR A 160 9.20 -11.40 8.93
CA THR A 160 10.55 -11.05 9.42
C THR A 160 11.65 -11.51 8.47
N ASN A 161 11.47 -12.65 7.79
CA ASN A 161 12.42 -13.18 6.81
C ASN A 161 12.51 -12.31 5.56
N TYR A 162 11.46 -11.58 5.22
CA TYR A 162 11.41 -10.68 4.07
C TYR A 162 11.74 -9.24 4.46
N PHE A 163 11.35 -8.83 5.67
CA PHE A 163 11.53 -7.47 6.15
C PHE A 163 13.00 -7.05 6.28
N GLN A 164 13.91 -8.00 6.50
CA GLN A 164 15.35 -7.71 6.46
C GLN A 164 15.81 -7.03 5.15
N TYR A 165 15.17 -7.34 4.02
CA TYR A 165 15.50 -6.72 2.72
C TYR A 165 14.98 -5.30 2.64
N VAL A 166 13.79 -5.05 3.19
CA VAL A 166 13.23 -3.69 3.33
C VAL A 166 14.12 -2.86 4.24
N LYS A 167 14.51 -3.41 5.40
CA LYS A 167 15.41 -2.76 6.35
C LYS A 167 16.75 -2.43 5.72
N LYS A 168 17.34 -3.37 4.98
CA LYS A 168 18.60 -3.16 4.27
C LYS A 168 18.47 -2.07 3.20
N PHE A 169 17.39 -2.10 2.41
CA PHE A 169 17.14 -1.10 1.38
C PHE A 169 17.09 0.33 1.95
N ASN A 170 16.46 0.53 3.11
CA ASN A 170 16.31 1.86 3.71
C ASN A 170 17.53 2.33 4.50
N ASN A 171 18.19 1.44 5.24
CA ASN A 171 19.23 1.83 6.21
C ASN A 171 20.65 1.49 5.75
N ASP A 172 20.80 0.68 4.70
CA ASP A 172 22.09 0.22 4.17
C ASP A 172 22.02 0.06 2.63
N SER A 173 21.45 1.08 1.98
CA SER A 173 21.17 1.08 0.54
C SER A 173 22.42 0.82 -0.32
N ARG A 174 23.60 1.30 0.12
CA ARG A 174 24.89 1.08 -0.56
C ARG A 174 25.27 -0.40 -0.69
N ASN A 175 24.84 -1.22 0.27
CA ASN A 175 25.12 -2.67 0.27
C ASN A 175 23.90 -3.51 -0.13
N PHE A 176 22.80 -2.86 -0.52
CA PHE A 176 21.64 -3.56 -1.08
C PHE A 176 21.96 -4.00 -2.51
N ASN A 177 22.10 -5.30 -2.73
CA ASN A 177 22.35 -5.85 -4.06
C ASN A 177 21.02 -6.29 -4.70
N TYR A 178 20.60 -5.55 -5.72
CA TYR A 178 19.35 -5.80 -6.42
C TYR A 178 19.31 -7.18 -7.08
N ASP A 179 20.34 -7.59 -7.79
CA ASP A 179 20.35 -8.86 -8.53
C ASP A 179 20.23 -10.07 -7.60
N LYS A 180 20.91 -10.04 -6.45
CA LYS A 180 20.79 -11.08 -5.40
C LYS A 180 19.39 -11.11 -4.81
N PHE A 181 18.82 -9.94 -4.52
CA PHE A 181 17.45 -9.83 -4.02
C PHE A 181 16.45 -10.39 -5.04
N PHE A 182 16.55 -9.93 -6.29
CA PHE A 182 15.70 -10.36 -7.39
C PHE A 182 15.81 -11.87 -7.62
N GLY A 183 17.02 -12.40 -7.75
CA GLY A 183 17.26 -13.83 -7.95
C GLY A 183 16.66 -14.70 -6.83
N LYS A 184 16.73 -14.24 -5.58
CA LYS A 184 16.16 -14.96 -4.42
C LYS A 184 14.64 -15.03 -4.43
N PHE A 185 13.98 -13.98 -4.90
CA PHE A 185 12.52 -13.84 -4.81
C PHE A 185 11.81 -13.91 -6.17
N LYS A 186 12.54 -14.26 -7.24
CA LYS A 186 12.02 -14.28 -8.61
C LYS A 186 10.73 -15.10 -8.76
N GLU A 187 10.63 -16.23 -8.06
CA GLU A 187 9.45 -17.12 -8.14
C GLU A 187 8.20 -16.56 -7.45
N ILE A 188 8.34 -15.56 -6.59
CA ILE A 188 7.20 -14.86 -5.95
C ILE A 188 6.84 -13.54 -6.65
N PHE A 189 7.62 -13.13 -7.66
CA PHE A 189 7.42 -11.90 -8.46
C PHE A 189 6.71 -12.13 -9.79
#